data_AF-A0A9E5MXF6-F1
#
_entry.id   AF-A0A9E5MXF6-F1
#
_cell.length_a   1.000
_cell.length_b   1.000
_cell.length_c   1.000
_cell.angle_alpha   90.00
_cell.angle_beta   90.00
_cell.angle_gamma   90.00
#
_symmetry.space_group_name_H-M   'P 1'
#
loop_
_entity.id
_entity.type
_entity.pdbx_description
1 polymer ?
#
loop_
_entity_poly.entity_id
_entity_poly.type
_entity_poly.pdbx_seq_one_letter_code
_entity_poly.pdbx_strand_id
1 'polypeptide(L)'
;LWAAPLRGEPLDLRYIPVAAQMVCSLRTRDLFGTNSDAGLEDALGPAGVWLADWIREETGFEPSEIERLDLAFYPSEDGHIEYTLVVYLDQELSREKLLARWKNPTVERYEEASYYSAGPRAFYIPQGRKDVFACGSVPQMQAVIDTLEEAAWLPKALEKLRSQTVAQSQVQVLFLSDYVRSNRTTLYPGRLA
;
A
#
# COMPACT_ATOMS: atom_id res chain seq x y z
N LEU A 1 -2.68 -2.04 32.08
CA LEU A 1 -1.31 -1.68 31.64
C LEU A 1 -1.42 -0.44 30.77
N TRP A 2 -0.77 0.67 31.12
CA TRP A 2 -0.56 1.79 30.19
C TRP A 2 0.75 1.50 29.46
N ALA A 3 0.66 1.08 28.19
CA ALA A 3 1.84 1.01 27.34
C ALA A 3 2.33 2.44 27.06
N ALA A 4 3.64 2.66 27.20
CA ALA A 4 4.26 3.94 26.87
C ALA A 4 3.94 4.32 25.41
N PRO A 5 3.79 5.63 25.08
CA PRO A 5 3.61 6.05 23.70
C PRO A 5 4.77 5.49 22.88
N LEU A 6 4.43 4.76 21.80
CA LEU A 6 5.41 4.29 20.84
C LEU A 6 6.22 5.52 20.39
N ARG A 7 7.54 5.45 20.54
CA ARG A 7 8.46 6.50 20.09
C ARG A 7 9.10 6.02 18.80
N GLY A 8 9.09 6.86 17.77
CA GLY A 8 9.76 6.59 16.51
C GLY A 8 9.43 7.65 15.49
N GLU A 9 9.97 7.47 14.29
CA GLU A 9 9.67 8.36 13.18
C GLU A 9 8.24 8.13 12.67
N PRO A 10 7.52 9.19 12.28
CA PRO A 10 6.24 9.07 11.60
C PRO A 10 6.35 8.19 10.36
N LEU A 11 5.25 7.55 10.00
CA LEU A 11 5.12 6.81 8.76
C LEU A 11 5.43 7.71 7.56
N ASP A 12 6.33 7.24 6.71
CA ASP A 12 6.69 7.87 5.45
C ASP A 12 5.73 7.38 4.34
N LEU A 13 4.98 8.32 3.76
CA LEU A 13 3.90 8.06 2.80
C LEU A 13 4.27 8.53 1.39
N ARG A 14 5.56 8.48 1.02
CA ARG A 14 6.02 8.68 -0.36
C ARG A 14 5.40 7.66 -1.31
N TYR A 15 5.27 8.08 -2.58
CA TYR A 15 4.69 7.31 -3.69
C TYR A 15 3.20 6.98 -3.56
N ILE A 16 2.51 7.60 -2.60
CA ILE A 16 1.06 7.60 -2.53
C ILE A 16 0.54 8.81 -3.32
N PRO A 17 -0.40 8.63 -4.27
CA PRO A 17 -1.06 9.75 -4.92
C PRO A 17 -1.67 10.75 -3.92
N VAL A 18 -1.80 12.01 -4.36
CA VAL A 18 -2.51 13.02 -3.56
C VAL A 18 -3.96 12.60 -3.26
N ALA A 19 -4.53 13.21 -2.23
CA ALA A 19 -5.95 13.10 -1.89
C ALA A 19 -6.42 11.74 -1.36
N ALA A 20 -5.49 10.85 -0.95
CA ALA A 20 -5.83 9.66 -0.18
C ALA A 20 -6.69 10.04 1.04
N GLN A 21 -7.81 9.34 1.24
CA GLN A 21 -8.76 9.59 2.33
C GLN A 21 -8.59 8.61 3.49
N MET A 22 -7.98 7.47 3.20
CA MET A 22 -7.60 6.45 4.15
C MET A 22 -6.28 5.82 3.71
N VAL A 23 -5.41 5.52 4.68
CA VAL A 23 -4.16 4.80 4.48
C VAL A 23 -4.07 3.69 5.52
N CYS A 24 -3.78 2.47 5.06
CA CYS A 24 -3.44 1.33 5.90
C CYS A 24 -1.98 0.94 5.64
N SER A 25 -1.17 0.85 6.69
CA SER A 25 0.21 0.41 6.60
C SER A 25 0.38 -0.88 7.39
N LEU A 26 0.96 -1.88 6.74
CA LEU A 26 1.16 -3.23 7.26
C LEU A 26 2.65 -3.59 7.16
N ARG A 27 3.27 -3.99 8.27
CA ARG A 27 4.58 -4.66 8.21
C ARG A 27 4.37 -6.14 7.94
N THR A 28 4.17 -6.46 6.67
CA THR A 28 3.73 -7.79 6.22
C THR A 28 4.70 -8.90 6.65
N ARG A 29 6.01 -8.66 6.63
CA ARG A 29 6.99 -9.63 7.14
C ARG A 29 6.78 -9.96 8.62
N ASP A 30 6.46 -8.97 9.46
CA ASP A 30 6.25 -9.20 10.90
C ASP A 30 4.92 -9.93 11.16
N LEU A 31 3.93 -9.71 10.29
CA LEU A 31 2.58 -10.27 10.39
C LEU A 31 2.46 -11.69 9.82
N PHE A 32 3.20 -11.99 8.76
CA PHE A 32 3.16 -13.26 8.02
C PHE A 32 4.45 -14.08 8.14
N GLY A 33 5.43 -13.59 8.90
CA GLY A 33 6.72 -14.26 9.12
C GLY A 33 6.66 -15.42 10.12
N THR A 34 7.61 -16.33 10.00
CA THR A 34 7.73 -17.60 10.75
C THR A 34 7.96 -17.47 12.26
N ASN A 35 8.15 -16.26 12.79
CA ASN A 35 8.39 -16.02 14.23
C ASN A 35 7.16 -15.47 14.98
N SER A 36 5.98 -15.49 14.36
CA SER A 36 4.74 -15.13 15.05
C SER A 36 4.12 -16.38 15.68
N ASP A 37 3.95 -16.37 17.02
CA ASP A 37 3.39 -17.50 17.77
C ASP A 37 1.93 -17.85 17.39
N ALA A 38 1.30 -16.98 16.59
CA ALA A 38 0.15 -17.22 15.72
C ALA A 38 0.24 -16.19 14.58
N GLY A 39 0.40 -16.63 13.34
CA GLY A 39 0.49 -15.72 12.19
C GLY A 39 -0.78 -14.90 12.03
N LEU A 40 -0.73 -13.81 11.26
CA LEU A 40 -1.95 -13.04 10.94
C LEU A 40 -3.04 -13.93 10.30
N GLU A 41 -2.62 -14.97 9.58
CA GLU A 41 -3.50 -16.02 9.06
C GLU A 41 -4.23 -16.79 10.17
N ASP A 42 -3.53 -17.18 11.24
CA ASP A 42 -4.13 -17.86 12.38
C ASP A 42 -5.02 -16.91 13.21
N ALA A 43 -4.61 -15.64 13.33
CA ALA A 43 -5.31 -14.65 14.13
C ALA A 43 -6.60 -14.12 13.47
N LEU A 44 -6.61 -13.97 12.14
CA LEU A 44 -7.75 -13.49 11.36
C LEU A 44 -8.54 -14.61 10.67
N GLY A 45 -8.06 -15.86 10.75
CA GLY A 45 -8.67 -17.02 10.10
C GLY A 45 -8.82 -16.80 8.59
N PRO A 46 -10.01 -17.04 8.01
CA PRO A 46 -10.24 -16.88 6.56
C PRO A 46 -9.87 -15.51 6.00
N ALA A 47 -10.00 -14.44 6.80
CA ALA A 47 -9.65 -13.09 6.36
C ALA A 47 -8.14 -12.90 6.22
N GLY A 48 -7.33 -13.58 7.03
CA GLY A 48 -5.87 -13.54 6.92
C GLY A 48 -5.36 -14.26 5.68
N VAL A 49 -5.93 -15.44 5.38
CA VAL A 49 -5.64 -16.19 4.14
C VAL A 49 -6.04 -15.37 2.91
N TRP A 50 -7.25 -14.80 2.92
CA TRP A 50 -7.72 -13.93 1.83
C TRP A 50 -6.78 -12.74 1.60
N LEU A 51 -6.33 -12.09 2.68
CA LEU A 51 -5.42 -10.95 2.58
C LEU A 51 -4.06 -11.37 1.99
N ALA A 52 -3.52 -12.51 2.40
CA ALA A 52 -2.27 -13.04 1.86
C ALA A 52 -2.38 -13.32 0.35
N ASP A 53 -3.46 -13.98 -0.07
CA ASP A 53 -3.72 -14.28 -1.48
C ASP A 53 -3.89 -12.99 -2.30
N TRP A 54 -4.66 -12.03 -1.79
CA TRP A 54 -4.85 -10.74 -2.45
C TRP A 54 -3.51 -9.98 -2.60
N ILE A 55 -2.64 -9.99 -1.59
CA ILE A 55 -1.30 -9.39 -1.69
C ILE A 55 -0.48 -10.05 -2.81
N ARG A 56 -0.50 -11.39 -2.90
CA ARG A 56 0.21 -12.13 -3.96
C ARG A 56 -0.30 -11.77 -5.34
N GLU A 57 -1.62 -11.71 -5.50
CA GLU A 57 -2.28 -11.37 -6.77
C GLU A 57 -1.94 -9.96 -7.23
N GLU A 58 -1.98 -8.98 -6.32
CA GLU A 58 -1.79 -7.57 -6.64
C GLU A 58 -0.33 -7.16 -6.83
N THR A 59 0.59 -7.79 -6.12
CA THR A 59 2.01 -7.39 -6.10
C THR A 59 2.91 -8.36 -6.87
N GLY A 60 2.51 -9.62 -6.97
CA GLY A 60 3.36 -10.72 -7.44
C GLY A 60 4.36 -11.24 -6.40
N PHE A 61 4.26 -10.83 -5.13
CA PHE A 61 5.17 -11.20 -4.04
C PHE A 61 4.47 -11.96 -2.91
N GLU A 62 5.21 -12.86 -2.26
CA GLU A 62 4.76 -13.43 -1.00
C GLU A 62 4.74 -12.34 0.08
N PRO A 63 3.75 -12.31 0.99
CA PRO A 63 3.71 -11.33 2.07
C PRO A 63 4.99 -11.28 2.93
N SER A 64 5.71 -12.40 3.04
CA SER A 64 6.99 -12.51 3.76
C SER A 64 8.19 -11.89 3.02
N GLU A 65 8.08 -11.64 1.71
CA GLU A 65 9.07 -10.93 0.89
C GLU A 65 8.92 -9.40 1.00
N ILE A 66 7.82 -8.92 1.58
CA ILE A 66 7.48 -7.51 1.73
C ILE A 66 7.77 -7.09 3.16
N GLU A 67 8.63 -6.09 3.36
CA GLU A 67 8.87 -5.48 4.67
C GLU A 67 7.64 -4.67 5.10
N ARG A 68 7.14 -3.81 4.21
CA ARG A 68 6.01 -2.92 4.46
C ARG A 68 5.13 -2.77 3.22
N LEU A 69 3.83 -2.82 3.43
CA LEU A 69 2.81 -2.55 2.43
C LEU A 69 1.95 -1.37 2.90
N ASP A 70 1.93 -0.30 2.11
CA ASP A 70 1.04 0.84 2.33
C ASP A 70 -0.10 0.80 1.30
N LEU A 71 -1.34 0.80 1.78
CA LEU A 71 -2.57 0.81 0.99
C LEU A 71 -3.23 2.18 1.15
N ALA A 72 -3.32 2.95 0.07
CA ALA A 72 -4.04 4.22 0.05
C ALA A 72 -5.37 4.06 -0.68
N PHE A 73 -6.43 4.61 -0.11
CA PHE A 73 -7.79 4.53 -0.64
C PHE A 73 -8.32 5.90 -1.04
N TYR A 74 -9.03 5.93 -2.17
CA TYR A 74 -9.56 7.12 -2.80
C TYR A 74 -11.07 7.01 -3.00
N PRO A 75 -11.79 8.14 -3.04
CA PRO A 75 -13.17 8.14 -3.50
C PRO A 75 -13.21 7.87 -5.01
N SER A 76 -14.14 7.04 -5.46
CA SER A 76 -14.45 6.89 -6.89
C SER A 76 -15.84 7.47 -7.18
N GLU A 77 -16.01 8.04 -8.37
CA GLU A 77 -17.31 8.57 -8.82
C GLU A 77 -18.34 7.47 -9.10
N ASP A 78 -17.88 6.27 -9.46
CA ASP A 78 -18.73 5.11 -9.80
C ASP A 78 -19.11 4.25 -8.59
N GLY A 79 -18.71 4.66 -7.39
CA GLY A 79 -18.99 3.94 -6.14
C GLY A 79 -18.11 2.72 -5.91
N HIS A 80 -17.08 2.47 -6.73
CA HIS A 80 -16.02 1.50 -6.44
C HIS A 80 -14.94 2.11 -5.52
N ILE A 81 -14.08 1.25 -4.96
CA ILE A 81 -12.91 1.72 -4.20
C ILE A 81 -11.72 1.72 -5.13
N GLU A 82 -11.21 2.90 -5.38
CA GLU A 82 -9.88 3.05 -5.95
C GLU A 82 -8.83 2.95 -4.85
N TYR A 83 -7.75 2.23 -5.14
CA TYR A 83 -6.63 2.13 -4.21
C TYR A 83 -5.30 2.03 -4.92
N THR A 84 -4.25 2.50 -4.24
CA THR A 84 -2.85 2.36 -4.64
C THR A 84 -2.09 1.61 -3.56
N LEU A 85 -1.19 0.74 -3.98
CA LEU A 85 -0.26 0.03 -3.12
C LEU A 85 1.13 0.63 -3.27
N VAL A 86 1.83 0.83 -2.16
CA VAL A 86 3.27 1.07 -2.14
C VAL A 86 3.92 -0.07 -1.39
N VAL A 87 4.78 -0.80 -2.08
CA VAL A 87 5.38 -2.04 -1.62
C VAL A 87 6.85 -1.79 -1.35
N TYR A 88 7.27 -1.99 -0.09
CA TYR A 88 8.66 -1.96 0.34
C TYR A 88 9.12 -3.40 0.57
N LEU A 89 10.04 -3.87 -0.26
CA LEU A 89 10.60 -5.21 -0.26
C LEU A 89 11.63 -5.38 0.86
N ASP A 90 11.63 -6.56 1.47
CA ASP A 90 12.65 -6.94 2.46
C ASP A 90 14.06 -7.06 1.85
N GLN A 91 14.14 -7.33 0.55
CA GLN A 91 15.40 -7.43 -0.19
C GLN A 91 15.34 -6.60 -1.46
N GLU A 92 16.44 -5.92 -1.77
CA GLU A 92 16.58 -5.19 -3.04
C GLU A 92 16.49 -6.14 -4.24
N LEU A 93 15.63 -5.83 -5.20
CA LEU A 93 15.53 -6.51 -6.48
C LEU A 93 15.93 -5.57 -7.63
N SER A 94 16.76 -6.09 -8.53
CA SER A 94 17.03 -5.40 -9.79
C SER A 94 15.74 -5.23 -10.60
N ARG A 95 15.61 -4.11 -11.31
CA ARG A 95 14.47 -3.84 -12.20
C ARG A 95 14.12 -5.02 -13.11
N GLU A 96 15.11 -5.66 -13.72
CA GLU A 96 14.91 -6.83 -14.59
C GLU A 96 14.16 -7.99 -13.88
N LYS A 97 14.47 -8.23 -12.59
CA LYS A 97 13.79 -9.25 -11.77
C LYS A 97 12.37 -8.84 -11.42
N LEU A 98 12.13 -7.57 -11.12
CA LEU A 98 10.78 -7.02 -10.89
C LEU A 98 9.91 -7.21 -12.15
N LEU A 99 10.42 -6.80 -13.31
CA LEU A 99 9.72 -6.94 -14.58
C LEU A 99 9.47 -8.41 -14.93
N ALA A 100 10.44 -9.30 -14.70
CA ALA A 100 10.24 -10.74 -14.90
C ALA A 100 9.15 -11.31 -13.98
N ARG A 101 9.08 -10.87 -12.71
CA ARG A 101 8.02 -11.28 -11.76
C ARG A 101 6.64 -10.87 -12.27
N TRP A 102 6.52 -9.69 -12.87
CA TRP A 102 5.29 -9.19 -13.49
C TRP A 102 5.08 -9.66 -14.93
N LYS A 103 5.80 -10.72 -15.36
CA LYS A 103 5.68 -11.34 -16.69
C LYS A 103 6.03 -10.39 -17.85
N ASN A 104 7.03 -9.54 -17.66
CA ASN A 104 7.54 -8.56 -18.62
C ASN A 104 6.44 -7.62 -19.14
N PRO A 105 5.94 -6.72 -18.26
CA PRO A 105 4.89 -5.76 -18.60
C PRO A 105 5.30 -4.81 -19.74
N THR A 106 4.30 -4.18 -20.35
CA THR A 106 4.54 -3.16 -21.39
C THR A 106 5.13 -1.92 -20.75
N VAL A 107 6.22 -1.39 -21.30
CA VAL A 107 6.81 -0.14 -20.84
C VAL A 107 6.05 1.02 -21.47
N GLU A 108 5.55 1.91 -20.63
CA GLU A 108 4.87 3.13 -21.03
C GLU A 108 5.60 4.36 -20.48
N ARG A 109 5.32 5.52 -21.06
CA ARG A 109 5.91 6.81 -20.66
C ARG A 109 4.82 7.81 -20.34
N TYR A 110 5.03 8.54 -19.26
CA TYR A 110 4.21 9.66 -18.86
C TYR A 110 5.13 10.72 -18.27
N GLU A 111 5.02 11.96 -18.77
CA GLU A 111 5.99 13.02 -18.53
C GLU A 111 7.43 12.54 -18.79
N GLU A 112 8.35 12.73 -17.83
CA GLU A 112 9.74 12.30 -17.92
C GLU A 112 9.99 10.89 -17.34
N ALA A 113 8.95 10.22 -16.85
CA ALA A 113 9.06 8.93 -16.17
C ALA A 113 8.51 7.75 -17.01
N SER A 114 8.94 6.54 -16.63
CA SER A 114 8.40 5.30 -17.18
C SER A 114 7.62 4.54 -16.11
N TYR A 115 6.49 3.97 -16.53
CA TYR A 115 5.73 3.00 -15.75
C TYR A 115 5.50 1.74 -16.58
N TYR A 116 4.97 0.69 -15.95
CA TYR A 116 4.87 -0.64 -16.54
C TYR A 116 3.45 -1.16 -16.41
N SER A 117 2.77 -1.48 -17.52
CA SER A 117 1.39 -2.00 -17.49
C SER A 117 1.32 -3.51 -17.69
N ALA A 118 0.52 -4.18 -16.85
CA ALA A 118 0.17 -5.60 -16.95
C ALA A 118 -1.33 -5.78 -16.69
N GLY A 119 -2.12 -5.85 -17.75
CA GLY A 119 -3.57 -6.03 -17.64
C GLY A 119 -4.24 -4.83 -16.96
N PRO A 120 -5.04 -5.02 -15.89
CA PRO A 120 -5.71 -3.92 -15.19
C PRO A 120 -4.78 -3.12 -14.27
N ARG A 121 -3.52 -3.55 -14.10
CA ARG A 121 -2.56 -2.95 -13.18
C ARG A 121 -1.42 -2.27 -13.92
N ALA A 122 -0.89 -1.25 -13.27
CA ALA A 122 0.32 -0.56 -13.64
C ALA A 122 1.24 -0.46 -12.42
N PHE A 123 2.54 -0.48 -12.68
CA PHE A 123 3.61 -0.46 -11.70
C PHE A 123 4.56 0.70 -11.98
N TYR A 124 4.98 1.39 -10.92
CA TYR A 124 6.00 2.42 -10.99
C TYR A 124 7.17 2.07 -10.07
N ILE A 125 8.39 2.10 -10.61
CA ILE A 125 9.62 1.87 -9.84
C ILE A 125 10.35 3.21 -9.74
N PRO A 126 10.45 3.81 -8.54
CA PRO A 126 11.14 5.09 -8.35
C PRO A 126 12.61 5.04 -8.80
N GLN A 127 13.15 6.18 -9.21
CA GLN A 127 14.47 6.23 -9.81
C GLN A 127 15.56 5.95 -8.77
N GLY A 128 16.48 5.04 -9.08
CA GLY A 128 17.57 4.68 -8.16
C GLY A 128 17.15 3.77 -7.00
N ARG A 129 15.85 3.46 -6.87
CA ARG A 129 15.33 2.51 -5.88
C ARG A 129 15.23 1.10 -6.44
N LYS A 130 15.42 0.12 -5.55
CA LYS A 130 15.38 -1.32 -5.86
C LYS A 130 14.55 -2.12 -4.85
N ASP A 131 14.16 -1.46 -3.79
CA ASP A 131 13.46 -1.97 -2.63
C ASP A 131 12.00 -1.48 -2.59
N VAL A 132 11.58 -0.59 -3.49
CA VAL A 132 10.22 -0.03 -3.46
C VAL A 132 9.62 0.08 -4.86
N PHE A 133 8.31 -0.15 -4.94
CA PHE A 133 7.49 0.16 -6.12
C PHE A 133 6.07 0.54 -5.70
N ALA A 134 5.39 1.30 -6.56
CA ALA A 134 3.96 1.54 -6.46
C ALA A 134 3.19 0.66 -7.46
N CYS A 135 1.97 0.25 -7.09
CA CYS A 135 1.05 -0.53 -7.93
C CYS A 135 -0.37 0.04 -7.84
N GLY A 136 -1.06 0.13 -8.97
CA GLY A 136 -2.42 0.68 -9.03
C GLY A 136 -2.98 0.62 -10.44
N SER A 137 -4.01 1.42 -10.72
CA SER A 137 -4.48 1.66 -12.08
C SER A 137 -3.49 2.56 -12.84
N VAL A 138 -3.61 2.63 -14.18
CA VAL A 138 -2.80 3.56 -14.98
C VAL A 138 -2.96 5.02 -14.52
N PRO A 139 -4.18 5.55 -14.30
CA PRO A 139 -4.35 6.91 -13.76
C PRO A 139 -3.65 7.13 -12.42
N GLN A 140 -3.63 6.12 -11.54
CA GLN A 140 -2.93 6.23 -10.26
C GLN A 140 -1.43 6.25 -10.41
N MET A 141 -0.83 5.45 -11.31
CA MET A 141 0.61 5.51 -11.55
C MET A 141 1.02 6.84 -12.18
N GLN A 142 0.17 7.42 -13.02
CA GLN A 142 0.36 8.78 -13.53
C GLN A 142 0.32 9.80 -12.37
N ALA A 143 -0.64 9.69 -11.45
CA ALA A 143 -0.70 10.55 -10.26
C ALA A 143 0.48 10.36 -9.29
N VAL A 144 1.05 9.15 -9.18
CA VAL A 144 2.32 8.92 -8.47
C VAL A 144 3.46 9.67 -9.16
N ILE A 145 3.53 9.61 -10.49
CA ILE A 145 4.54 10.33 -11.28
C ILE A 145 4.37 11.85 -11.12
N ASP A 146 3.15 12.38 -11.10
CA ASP A 146 2.88 13.82 -10.94
C ASP A 146 3.36 14.37 -9.60
N THR A 147 3.37 13.53 -8.56
CA THR A 147 3.84 13.92 -7.22
C THR A 147 5.33 13.67 -7.02
N LEU A 148 5.94 12.87 -7.90
CA LEU A 148 7.32 12.40 -7.78
C LEU A 148 7.64 11.85 -6.37
N GLU A 149 8.91 11.66 -6.02
CA GLU A 149 9.29 11.14 -4.69
C GLU A 149 9.02 12.12 -3.53
N GLU A 150 8.29 13.21 -3.78
CA GLU A 150 7.87 14.13 -2.74
C GLU A 150 6.82 13.47 -1.84
N ALA A 151 6.78 13.88 -0.57
CA ALA A 151 5.75 13.37 0.33
C ALA A 151 4.38 13.79 -0.21
N ALA A 152 3.46 12.82 -0.35
CA ALA A 152 2.11 13.06 -0.82
C ALA A 152 1.48 14.25 -0.08
N TRP A 153 0.82 15.14 -0.82
CA TRP A 153 0.01 16.18 -0.19
C TRP A 153 -1.23 15.53 0.42
N LEU A 154 -1.10 15.14 1.69
CA LEU A 154 -2.20 14.61 2.49
C LEU A 154 -3.10 15.76 2.94
N PRO A 155 -4.42 15.52 3.06
CA PRO A 155 -5.30 16.45 3.76
C PRO A 155 -4.74 16.78 5.15
N LYS A 156 -4.79 18.05 5.58
CA LYS A 156 -4.19 18.50 6.86
C LYS A 156 -4.58 17.63 8.07
N ALA A 157 -5.82 17.14 8.09
CA ALA A 157 -6.30 16.25 9.14
C ALA A 157 -5.57 14.89 9.12
N LEU A 158 -5.34 14.32 7.93
CA LEU A 158 -4.62 13.07 7.76
C LEU A 158 -3.12 13.26 8.05
N GLU A 159 -2.53 14.40 7.68
CA GLU A 159 -1.15 14.73 8.03
C GLU A 159 -0.96 14.86 9.55
N LYS A 160 -1.94 15.44 10.24
CA LYS A 160 -1.94 15.47 11.72
C LYS A 160 -1.98 14.07 12.31
N LEU A 161 -2.78 13.15 11.75
CA LEU A 161 -2.79 11.75 12.17
C LEU A 161 -1.45 11.08 11.87
N ARG A 162 -0.87 11.31 10.68
CA ARG A 162 0.45 10.79 10.29
C ARG A 162 1.52 11.20 11.29
N SER A 163 1.52 12.44 11.76
CA SER A 163 2.49 12.89 12.78
C SER A 163 2.45 12.12 14.12
N GLN A 164 1.38 11.36 14.37
CA GLN A 164 1.20 10.54 15.57
C GLN A 164 1.48 9.04 15.34
N THR A 165 1.83 8.67 14.11
CA THR A 165 2.21 7.29 13.75
C THR A 165 3.64 6.98 14.15
N VAL A 166 3.96 5.69 14.19
CA VAL A 166 5.31 5.19 14.45
C VAL A 166 5.61 4.13 13.41
N ALA A 167 6.56 4.39 12.53
CA ALA A 167 6.89 3.57 11.36
C ALA A 167 7.14 2.09 11.69
N GLN A 168 7.60 1.78 12.91
CA GLN A 168 7.89 0.42 13.35
C GLN A 168 6.66 -0.39 13.78
N SER A 169 5.47 0.23 13.87
CA SER A 169 4.24 -0.46 14.27
C SER A 169 3.81 -1.46 13.20
N GLN A 170 3.34 -2.65 13.61
CA GLN A 170 2.96 -3.72 12.68
C GLN A 170 1.75 -3.37 11.81
N VAL A 171 0.77 -2.66 12.37
CA VAL A 171 -0.46 -2.23 11.69
C VAL A 171 -0.75 -0.80 12.07
N GLN A 172 -0.99 0.05 11.08
CA GLN A 172 -1.41 1.45 11.28
C GLN A 172 -2.51 1.81 10.30
N VAL A 173 -3.62 2.34 10.80
CA VAL A 173 -4.74 2.76 9.96
C VAL A 173 -5.04 4.23 10.24
N LEU A 174 -4.91 5.05 9.21
CA LEU A 174 -5.25 6.46 9.24
C LEU A 174 -6.45 6.68 8.33
N PHE A 175 -7.50 7.32 8.83
CA PHE A 175 -8.66 7.62 8.00
C PHE A 175 -9.35 8.90 8.46
N LEU A 176 -9.98 9.58 7.52
CA LEU A 176 -10.91 10.66 7.82
C LEU A 176 -12.28 10.05 8.13
N SER A 177 -12.87 10.40 9.27
CA SER A 177 -14.14 9.81 9.73
C SER A 177 -15.27 9.96 8.71
N ASP A 178 -15.30 11.10 8.02
CA ASP A 178 -16.34 11.42 7.04
C ASP A 178 -16.25 10.53 5.81
N TYR A 179 -15.02 10.16 5.40
CA TYR A 179 -14.82 9.22 4.30
C TYR A 179 -15.39 7.83 4.62
N VAL A 180 -15.08 7.28 5.80
CA VAL A 180 -15.58 5.96 6.23
C VAL A 180 -17.11 5.96 6.36
N ARG A 181 -17.69 7.05 6.87
CA ARG A 181 -19.14 7.19 7.01
C ARG A 181 -19.84 7.25 5.65
N SER A 182 -19.32 8.04 4.72
CA SER A 182 -19.93 8.24 3.40
C SER A 182 -19.77 7.03 2.47
N ASN A 183 -18.72 6.23 2.67
CA ASN A 183 -18.41 5.07 1.80
C ASN A 183 -18.67 3.72 2.49
N ARG A 184 -19.48 3.68 3.55
CA ARG A 184 -19.69 2.48 4.36
C ARG A 184 -20.13 1.26 3.55
N THR A 185 -21.06 1.44 2.61
CA THR A 185 -21.57 0.35 1.77
C THR A 185 -20.52 -0.22 0.82
N THR A 186 -19.58 0.61 0.39
CA THR A 186 -18.50 0.20 -0.50
C THR A 186 -17.34 -0.42 0.27
N LEU A 187 -16.96 0.16 1.41
CA LEU A 187 -15.90 -0.36 2.29
C LEU A 187 -16.31 -1.66 2.98
N TYR A 188 -17.60 -1.82 3.26
CA TYR A 188 -18.17 -3.01 3.92
C TYR A 188 -19.33 -3.57 3.09
N PRO A 189 -19.03 -4.26 1.97
CA PRO A 189 -20.06 -4.91 1.16
C PRO A 189 -20.51 -6.21 1.83
N GLY A 190 -21.10 -6.13 3.02
CA GLY A 190 -21.93 -7.16 3.64
C GLY A 190 -21.43 -8.62 3.64
N ARG A 191 -20.11 -8.87 3.67
CA ARG A 191 -19.53 -10.23 3.74
C ARG A 191 -18.51 -10.34 4.86
N LEU A 192 -19.02 -10.39 6.08
CA LEU A 192 -18.41 -11.12 7.18
C LEU A 192 -19.54 -11.95 7.80
N ALA A 193 -19.92 -13.02 7.09
CA ALA A 193 -20.84 -14.05 7.55
C ALA A 193 -20.18 -15.40 7.31
#